data_AF-A0A7X6UAB8-F1
#
_entry.id   AF-A0A7X6UAB8-F1
#
_cell.length_a   1.000
_cell.length_b   1.000
_cell.length_c   1.000
_cell.angle_alpha   90.00
_cell.angle_beta   90.00
_cell.angle_gamma   90.00
#
_symmetry.space_group_name_H-M   'P 1'
#
loop_
_entity.id
_entity.type
_entity.pdbx_description
1 polymer ?
#
loop_
_entity_poly.entity_id
_entity_poly.type
_entity_poly.pdbx_seq_one_letter_code
_entity_poly.pdbx_strand_id
1 'polypeptide(L)'
;YEAPGMALLHITYERLVNAIHNEDTVASYHNDGRKLGRLMYEGRWLDPQSLMLREALQRWVGSAITGEVTLRLRRGDDYTILNTEGPNLSYHPEKLSMERTVGAAFGPVDRIGQLTMRNLDIADSRQRLEQYAAMGLVGGATAELVGQLERGGAEEIADAVGGISEDADELGLSAAFDAGTD
;
A
#
# COMPACT_ATOMS: atom_id res chain seq x y z
N TYR A 1 13.13 26.15 14.37
CA TYR A 1 12.29 26.68 13.27
C TYR A 1 10.88 26.85 13.79
N GLU A 2 10.20 27.95 13.47
CA GLU A 2 8.82 28.22 13.88
C GLU A 2 7.96 28.39 12.62
N ALA A 3 6.93 27.56 12.46
CA ALA A 3 6.03 27.61 11.30
C ALA A 3 4.61 27.12 11.66
N PRO A 4 3.94 27.71 12.68
CA PRO A 4 2.69 27.18 13.23
C PRO A 4 1.54 27.12 12.21
N GLY A 5 1.41 28.13 11.34
CA GLY A 5 0.40 28.14 10.28
C GLY A 5 0.63 27.05 9.24
N MET A 6 1.88 26.87 8.80
CA MET A 6 2.23 25.80 7.85
C MET A 6 2.06 24.41 8.47
N ALA A 7 2.42 24.24 9.75
CA ALA A 7 2.22 22.98 10.47
C ALA A 7 0.74 22.62 10.55
N LEU A 8 -0.12 23.59 10.89
CA LEU A 8 -1.57 23.38 10.91
C LEU A 8 -2.12 22.96 9.55
N LEU A 9 -1.76 23.69 8.48
CA LEU A 9 -2.19 23.37 7.12
C LEU A 9 -1.67 22.02 6.68
N HIS A 10 -0.41 21.68 7.00
CA HIS A 10 0.18 20.39 6.70
C HIS A 10 -0.59 19.24 7.35
N ILE A 11 -0.93 19.33 8.65
CA ILE A 11 -1.73 18.31 9.33
C ILE A 11 -3.06 18.07 8.61
N THR A 12 -3.79 19.14 8.28
CA THR A 12 -5.08 19.03 7.59
C THR A 12 -4.94 18.50 6.17
N TYR A 13 -3.93 18.95 5.43
CA TYR A 13 -3.70 18.56 4.05
C TYR A 13 -3.29 17.09 3.95
N GLU A 14 -2.35 16.64 4.79
CA GLU A 14 -1.93 15.23 4.88
C GLU A 14 -3.10 14.31 5.24
N ARG A 15 -3.96 14.74 6.18
CA ARG A 15 -5.15 13.97 6.53
C ARG A 15 -6.09 13.79 5.33
N LEU A 16 -6.29 14.83 4.53
CA LEU A 16 -7.12 14.75 3.32
C LEU A 16 -6.45 13.94 2.21
N VAL A 17 -5.13 14.07 2.00
CA VAL A 17 -4.37 13.27 1.03
C VAL A 17 -4.56 11.78 1.29
N ASN A 18 -4.40 11.35 2.54
CA ASN A 18 -4.58 9.95 2.94
C ASN A 18 -6.04 9.46 2.82
N ALA A 19 -7.02 10.37 2.91
CA ALA A 19 -8.43 10.01 2.84
C ALA A 19 -8.99 10.01 1.40
N ILE A 20 -8.27 10.60 0.44
CA ILE A 20 -8.69 10.76 -0.96
C ILE A 20 -7.92 9.81 -1.87
N HIS A 21 -6.59 9.82 -1.78
CA HIS A 21 -5.73 9.15 -2.76
C HIS A 21 -5.43 7.69 -2.39
N ASN A 22 -5.13 6.87 -3.40
CA ASN A 22 -4.69 5.50 -3.21
C ASN A 22 -3.22 5.42 -2.73
N GLU A 23 -2.80 4.23 -2.32
CA GLU A 23 -1.48 3.99 -1.72
C GLU A 23 -0.31 4.41 -2.63
N ASP A 24 -0.33 4.03 -3.91
CA ASP A 24 0.76 4.35 -4.86
C ASP A 24 0.88 5.84 -5.14
N THR A 25 -0.25 6.56 -5.17
CA THR A 25 -0.25 8.02 -5.32
C THR A 25 0.34 8.69 -4.08
N VAL A 26 -0.01 8.22 -2.88
CA VAL A 26 0.55 8.73 -1.61
C VAL A 26 2.06 8.43 -1.50
N ALA A 27 2.48 7.22 -1.90
CA ALA A 27 3.90 6.85 -1.94
C ALA A 27 4.70 7.76 -2.88
N SER A 28 4.17 8.00 -4.09
CA SER A 28 4.78 8.91 -5.07
C SER A 28 4.83 10.34 -4.53
N TYR A 29 3.72 10.84 -3.96
CA TYR A 29 3.63 12.16 -3.33
C TYR A 29 4.75 12.38 -2.30
N HIS A 30 4.95 11.44 -1.38
CA HIS A 30 6.00 11.57 -0.37
C HIS A 30 7.41 11.48 -0.96
N ASN A 31 7.64 10.58 -1.91
CA ASN A 31 8.95 10.43 -2.53
C ASN A 31 9.36 11.67 -3.33
N ASP A 32 8.44 12.20 -4.13
CA ASP A 32 8.69 13.38 -4.94
C ASP A 32 8.72 14.66 -4.11
N GLY A 33 7.91 14.75 -3.05
CA GLY A 33 7.99 15.83 -2.06
C GLY A 33 9.36 15.94 -1.39
N ARG A 34 9.98 14.81 -1.01
CA ARG A 34 11.35 14.81 -0.43
C ARG A 34 12.40 15.25 -1.44
N LYS A 35 12.34 14.74 -2.69
CA LYS A 35 13.26 15.16 -3.78
C LYS A 35 13.12 16.66 -4.06
N LEU A 36 11.89 17.14 -4.18
CA LEU A 36 11.58 18.54 -4.41
C LEU A 36 12.05 19.43 -3.25
N GLY A 37 11.86 18.99 -2.00
CA GLY A 37 12.35 19.70 -0.82
C GLY A 37 13.87 19.89 -0.82
N ARG A 38 14.63 18.87 -1.23
CA ARG A 38 16.08 18.98 -1.42
C ARG A 38 16.43 19.99 -2.52
N LEU A 39 15.79 19.91 -3.69
CA LEU A 39 16.02 20.86 -4.79
C LEU A 39 15.69 22.30 -4.38
N MET A 40 14.61 22.50 -3.62
CA MET A 40 14.25 23.80 -3.06
C MET A 40 15.35 24.32 -2.13
N TYR A 41 15.88 23.48 -1.24
CA TYR A 41 16.94 23.85 -0.31
C TYR A 41 18.26 24.18 -1.03
N GLU A 42 18.54 23.53 -2.15
CA GLU A 42 19.68 23.84 -3.03
C GLU A 42 19.48 25.12 -3.87
N GLY A 43 18.35 25.83 -3.74
CA GLY A 43 18.03 27.04 -4.50
C GLY A 43 17.51 26.78 -5.92
N ARG A 44 17.20 25.53 -6.27
CA ARG A 44 16.80 25.07 -7.61
C ARG A 44 15.29 25.06 -7.82
N TRP A 45 14.55 25.97 -7.18
CA TRP A 45 13.08 25.94 -7.18
C TRP A 45 12.44 26.14 -8.57
N LEU A 46 13.11 26.88 -9.45
CA LEU A 46 12.65 27.19 -10.81
C LEU A 46 13.37 26.37 -11.89
N ASP A 47 14.25 25.45 -11.51
CA ASP A 47 14.89 24.55 -12.46
C ASP A 47 13.84 23.59 -13.08
N PRO A 48 14.02 23.12 -14.33
CA PRO A 48 13.05 22.27 -15.02
C PRO A 48 12.60 21.04 -14.22
N GLN A 49 13.52 20.35 -13.55
CA GLN A 49 13.20 19.18 -12.72
C GLN A 49 12.29 19.52 -11.54
N SER A 50 12.43 20.71 -10.94
CA SER A 50 11.56 21.17 -9.85
C SER A 50 10.19 21.54 -10.37
N LEU A 51 10.10 22.15 -11.56
CA LEU A 51 8.84 22.46 -12.22
C LEU A 51 8.06 21.18 -12.55
N MET A 52 8.71 20.16 -13.11
CA MET A 52 8.09 18.87 -13.42
C MET A 52 7.47 18.22 -12.18
N LEU A 53 8.22 18.13 -11.08
CA LEU A 53 7.72 17.56 -9.82
C LEU A 53 6.58 18.39 -9.24
N ARG A 54 6.74 19.71 -9.16
CA ARG A 54 5.71 20.60 -8.62
C ARG A 54 4.41 20.54 -9.41
N GLU A 55 4.50 20.57 -10.74
CA GLU A 55 3.35 20.54 -11.62
C GLU A 55 2.58 19.22 -11.47
N ALA A 56 3.28 18.09 -11.42
CA ALA A 56 2.66 16.79 -11.18
C ALA A 56 1.93 16.77 -9.82
N LEU A 57 2.59 17.19 -8.74
CA LEU A 57 2.00 17.22 -7.40
C LEU A 57 0.80 18.18 -7.31
N GLN A 58 0.92 19.38 -7.86
CA GLN A 58 -0.17 20.36 -7.83
C GLN A 58 -1.38 19.90 -8.64
N ARG A 59 -1.16 19.33 -9.83
CA ARG A 59 -2.23 18.93 -10.74
C ARG A 59 -2.91 17.63 -10.32
N TRP A 60 -2.17 16.60 -9.97
CA TRP A 60 -2.75 15.27 -9.73
C TRP A 60 -3.10 15.03 -8.27
N VAL A 61 -2.30 15.55 -7.34
CA VAL A 61 -2.56 15.40 -5.91
C VAL A 61 -3.40 16.57 -5.41
N GLY A 62 -2.89 17.80 -5.58
CA GLY A 62 -3.47 19.02 -4.99
C GLY A 62 -4.87 19.36 -5.50
N SER A 63 -5.17 19.14 -6.78
CA SER A 63 -6.48 19.49 -7.36
C SER A 63 -7.65 18.65 -6.82
N ALA A 64 -7.38 17.43 -6.36
CA ALA A 64 -8.40 16.55 -5.80
C ALA A 64 -8.74 16.87 -4.34
N ILE A 65 -7.90 17.66 -3.66
CA ILE A 65 -8.03 17.95 -2.23
C ILE A 65 -9.18 18.92 -2.01
N THR A 66 -10.31 18.40 -1.56
CA THR A 66 -11.48 19.17 -1.15
C THR A 66 -12.11 18.47 0.04
N GLY A 67 -12.26 19.19 1.15
CA GLY A 67 -12.79 18.65 2.39
C GLY A 67 -12.41 19.50 3.60
N GLU A 68 -12.87 19.06 4.77
CA GLU A 68 -12.64 19.71 6.05
C GLU A 68 -12.10 18.69 7.06
N VAL A 69 -11.16 19.16 7.90
CA VAL A 69 -10.59 18.36 8.99
C VAL A 69 -10.75 19.14 10.28
N THR A 70 -11.48 18.57 11.25
CA THR A 70 -11.65 19.17 12.56
C THR A 70 -10.56 18.68 13.50
N LEU A 71 -9.84 19.60 14.13
CA LEU A 71 -8.72 19.31 15.03
C LEU A 71 -8.95 19.93 16.41
N ARG A 72 -8.47 19.24 17.44
CA ARG A 72 -8.27 19.78 18.78
C ARG A 72 -6.78 19.98 19.01
N LEU A 73 -6.35 21.24 19.07
CA LEU A 73 -4.97 21.61 19.39
C LEU A 73 -4.79 21.73 20.91
N ARG A 74 -3.64 21.30 21.42
CA ARG A 74 -3.26 21.42 22.83
C ARG A 74 -1.96 22.19 22.94
N ARG A 75 -0.87 21.56 23.42
CA ARG A 75 0.44 22.22 23.59
C ARG A 75 1.47 21.59 22.66
N GLY A 76 2.14 22.43 21.87
CA GLY A 76 3.14 21.97 20.91
C GLY A 76 2.49 21.09 19.84
N ASP A 77 3.09 19.93 19.57
CA ASP A 77 2.62 18.96 18.57
C ASP A 77 1.58 17.97 19.13
N ASP A 78 1.05 18.23 20.33
CA ASP A 78 -0.07 17.49 20.89
C ASP A 78 -1.40 17.99 20.29
N TYR A 79 -1.96 17.19 19.39
CA TYR A 79 -3.26 17.43 18.77
C TYR A 79 -4.04 16.13 18.58
N THR A 80 -5.34 16.26 18.34
CA THR A 80 -6.21 15.13 18.02
C THR A 80 -7.08 15.50 16.82
N ILE A 81 -7.11 14.65 15.79
CA ILE A 81 -8.07 14.75 14.69
C ILE A 81 -9.42 14.25 15.22
N LEU A 82 -10.43 15.11 15.20
CA LEU A 82 -11.78 14.79 15.67
C LEU A 82 -12.69 14.33 14.54
N ASN A 83 -12.55 14.90 13.36
CA ASN A 83 -13.41 14.62 12.22
C ASN A 83 -12.68 14.86 10.88
N THR A 84 -13.14 14.19 9.83
CA THR A 84 -12.66 14.37 8.45
C THR A 84 -13.84 14.16 7.51
N GLU A 85 -14.19 15.19 6.74
CA GLU A 85 -15.33 15.19 5.84
C GLU A 85 -14.91 15.72 4.47
N GLY A 86 -15.53 15.23 3.41
CA GLY A 86 -15.26 15.70 2.06
C GLY A 86 -16.01 14.90 0.99
N PRO A 87 -16.25 15.49 -0.19
CA PRO A 87 -16.96 14.83 -1.28
C PRO A 87 -16.12 13.76 -2.01
N ASN A 88 -14.78 13.87 -1.93
CA ASN A 88 -13.84 13.04 -2.71
C ASN A 88 -13.17 11.95 -1.88
N LEU A 89 -13.66 11.66 -0.67
CA LEU A 89 -13.05 10.64 0.18
C LEU A 89 -13.24 9.28 -0.48
N SER A 90 -12.16 8.50 -0.60
CA SER A 90 -12.22 7.12 -1.09
C SER A 90 -12.64 6.13 0.00
N TYR A 91 -12.60 6.57 1.26
CA TYR A 91 -13.06 5.80 2.41
C TYR A 91 -14.58 5.72 2.46
N HIS A 92 -15.10 4.51 2.25
CA HIS A 92 -16.51 4.17 2.24
C HIS A 92 -16.72 2.85 3.01
N PRO A 93 -16.86 2.89 4.34
CA PRO A 93 -16.93 1.67 5.17
C PRO A 93 -18.12 0.78 4.79
N GLU A 94 -19.21 1.36 4.31
CA GLU A 94 -20.39 0.65 3.84
C GLU A 94 -20.10 -0.29 2.67
N LYS A 95 -19.10 0.02 1.83
CA LYS A 95 -18.70 -0.85 0.70
C LYS A 95 -17.94 -2.10 1.16
N LEU A 96 -17.39 -2.10 2.36
CA LEU A 96 -16.65 -3.21 2.96
C LEU A 96 -17.44 -3.92 4.07
N SER A 97 -18.69 -3.52 4.31
CA SER A 97 -19.52 -4.13 5.34
C SER A 97 -19.89 -5.57 4.99
N MET A 98 -19.74 -6.46 5.97
CA MET A 98 -20.09 -7.88 5.87
C MET A 98 -21.39 -8.24 6.60
N GLU A 99 -22.13 -7.24 7.12
CA GLU A 99 -23.37 -7.48 7.88
C GLU A 99 -24.52 -8.00 7.00
N ARG A 100 -24.49 -7.70 5.69
CA ARG A 100 -25.45 -8.21 4.71
C ARG A 100 -24.69 -8.83 3.53
N THR A 101 -24.88 -10.13 3.33
CA THR A 101 -24.17 -10.91 2.32
C THR A 101 -24.71 -10.73 0.90
N VAL A 102 -25.95 -10.24 0.76
CA VAL A 102 -26.56 -9.98 -0.57
C VAL A 102 -25.91 -8.73 -1.16
N GLY A 103 -25.08 -8.93 -2.19
CA GLY A 103 -24.36 -7.85 -2.88
C GLY A 103 -23.00 -7.48 -2.28
N ALA A 104 -22.40 -8.36 -1.45
CA ALA A 104 -21.04 -8.16 -0.96
C ALA A 104 -20.03 -8.17 -2.12
N ALA A 105 -19.02 -7.30 -2.06
CA ALA A 105 -18.02 -7.16 -3.13
C ALA A 105 -17.07 -8.37 -3.24
N PHE A 106 -16.92 -9.15 -2.17
CA PHE A 106 -16.10 -10.37 -2.11
C PHE A 106 -16.58 -11.27 -0.96
N GLY A 107 -16.38 -12.57 -1.09
CA GLY A 107 -16.63 -13.57 -0.07
C GLY A 107 -15.34 -14.11 0.59
N PRO A 108 -15.47 -14.99 1.59
CA PRO A 108 -14.30 -15.59 2.27
C PRO A 108 -13.40 -16.40 1.33
N VAL A 109 -13.98 -17.09 0.33
CA VAL A 109 -13.24 -17.92 -0.63
C VAL A 109 -12.38 -17.07 -1.56
N ASP A 110 -12.85 -15.89 -1.96
CA ASP A 110 -12.08 -14.96 -2.80
C ASP A 110 -10.78 -14.52 -2.11
N ARG A 111 -10.83 -14.31 -0.79
CA ARG A 111 -9.63 -14.00 -0.01
C ARG A 111 -8.68 -15.19 0.08
N ILE A 112 -9.19 -16.41 0.19
CA ILE A 112 -8.36 -17.62 0.14
C ILE A 112 -7.65 -17.71 -1.21
N GLY A 113 -8.38 -17.56 -2.32
CA GLY A 113 -7.79 -17.54 -3.66
C GLY A 113 -6.71 -16.47 -3.81
N GLN A 114 -6.98 -15.25 -3.33
CA GLN A 114 -6.01 -14.14 -3.35
C GLN A 114 -4.72 -14.46 -2.57
N LEU A 115 -4.81 -15.20 -1.46
CA LEU A 115 -3.66 -15.66 -0.69
C LEU A 115 -2.91 -16.79 -1.42
N THR A 116 -3.64 -17.75 -2.01
CA THR A 116 -3.04 -18.88 -2.74
C THR A 116 -2.18 -18.40 -3.91
N MET A 117 -2.60 -17.36 -4.63
CA MET A 117 -1.80 -16.78 -5.74
C MET A 117 -0.44 -16.23 -5.30
N ARG A 118 -0.20 -16.02 -3.99
CA ARG A 118 1.08 -15.55 -3.45
C ARG A 118 2.07 -16.67 -3.16
N ASN A 119 1.64 -17.93 -3.16
CA ASN A 119 2.49 -19.04 -2.74
C ASN A 119 3.73 -19.25 -3.62
N LEU A 120 3.66 -18.98 -4.93
CA LEU A 120 4.83 -19.06 -5.81
C LEU A 120 5.90 -18.02 -5.46
N ASP A 121 5.49 -16.77 -5.24
CA ASP A 121 6.40 -15.70 -4.83
C ASP A 121 6.97 -15.93 -3.40
N ILE A 122 6.17 -16.56 -2.53
CA ILE A 122 6.63 -17.01 -1.20
C ILE A 122 7.68 -18.12 -1.33
N ALA A 123 7.48 -19.10 -2.22
CA ALA A 123 8.45 -20.15 -2.49
C ALA A 123 9.76 -19.58 -3.03
N ASP A 124 9.71 -18.64 -3.98
CA ASP A 124 10.89 -17.95 -4.51
C ASP A 124 11.62 -17.16 -3.41
N SER A 125 10.87 -16.40 -2.59
CA SER A 125 11.43 -15.68 -1.45
C SER A 125 12.09 -16.62 -0.43
N ARG A 126 11.47 -17.78 -0.16
CA ARG A 126 12.05 -18.82 0.69
C ARG A 126 13.35 -19.36 0.11
N GLN A 127 13.39 -19.63 -1.20
CA GLN A 127 14.59 -20.08 -1.89
C GLN A 127 15.74 -19.08 -1.76
N ARG A 128 15.43 -17.76 -1.85
CA ARG A 128 16.43 -16.70 -1.64
C ARG A 128 16.98 -16.69 -0.22
N LEU A 129 16.13 -16.87 0.79
CA LEU A 129 16.58 -16.96 2.18
C LEU A 129 17.49 -18.16 2.41
N GLU A 130 17.14 -19.33 1.88
CA GLU A 130 18.00 -20.53 1.94
C GLU A 130 19.35 -20.29 1.26
N GLN A 131 19.36 -19.60 0.11
CA GLN A 131 20.58 -19.19 -0.59
C GLN A 131 21.44 -18.26 0.28
N TYR A 132 20.84 -17.23 0.88
CA TYR A 132 21.56 -16.28 1.75
C TYR A 132 22.10 -16.97 3.02
N ALA A 133 21.38 -17.95 3.55
CA ALA A 133 21.84 -18.75 4.68
C ALA A 133 23.05 -19.61 4.30
N ALA A 134 23.02 -20.27 3.13
CA ALA A 134 24.15 -21.04 2.62
C ALA A 134 25.40 -20.18 2.35
N MET A 135 25.21 -18.91 2.00
CA MET A 135 26.30 -17.93 1.86
C MET A 135 26.81 -17.38 3.20
N GLY A 136 26.18 -17.73 4.32
CA GLY A 136 26.52 -17.20 5.65
C GLY A 136 26.07 -15.74 5.87
N LEU A 137 25.18 -15.22 5.03
CA LEU A 137 24.67 -13.84 5.14
C LEU A 137 23.52 -13.72 6.15
N VAL A 138 22.81 -14.82 6.42
CA VAL A 138 21.77 -14.88 7.44
C VAL A 138 22.41 -15.27 8.77
N GLY A 139 22.56 -14.31 9.68
CA GLY A 139 23.15 -14.51 11.01
C GLY A 139 22.60 -13.54 12.06
N GLY A 140 22.96 -13.77 13.32
CA GLY A 140 22.55 -12.93 14.46
C GLY A 140 21.03 -12.87 14.65
N ALA A 141 20.50 -11.68 14.96
CA ALA A 141 19.07 -11.47 15.20
C ALA A 141 18.18 -11.88 14.01
N THR A 142 18.69 -11.78 12.78
CA THR A 142 17.96 -12.21 11.58
C THR A 142 17.78 -13.73 11.57
N ALA A 143 18.78 -14.50 12.00
CA ALA A 143 18.65 -15.96 12.08
C ALA A 143 17.71 -16.39 13.22
N GLU A 144 17.67 -15.65 14.33
CA GLU A 144 16.70 -15.89 15.42
C GLU A 144 15.25 -15.64 14.98
N LEU A 145 15.02 -14.61 14.18
CA LEU A 145 13.69 -14.26 13.66
C LEU A 145 13.21 -15.20 12.55
N VAL A 146 14.11 -15.55 11.63
CA VAL A 146 13.77 -16.38 10.46
C VAL A 146 13.75 -17.88 10.83
N GLY A 147 14.38 -18.26 11.94
CA GLY A 147 14.50 -19.64 12.37
C GLY A 147 15.53 -20.43 11.54
N GLN A 148 15.60 -21.74 11.76
CA GLN A 148 16.49 -22.59 10.99
C GLN A 148 15.97 -22.74 9.55
N LEU A 149 16.80 -22.34 8.60
CA LEU A 149 16.52 -22.44 7.17
C LEU A 149 17.03 -23.79 6.66
N GLU A 150 16.17 -24.81 6.71
CA GLU A 150 16.42 -26.09 6.04
C GLU A 150 16.32 -25.94 4.53
N ARG A 151 17.16 -26.69 3.81
CA ARG A 151 17.17 -26.72 2.34
C ARG A 151 15.96 -27.51 1.83
N GLY A 152 15.24 -26.96 0.87
CA GLY A 152 14.12 -27.63 0.21
C GLY A 152 12.73 -27.17 0.68
N GLY A 153 12.66 -26.30 1.69
CA GLY A 153 11.37 -25.73 2.14
C GLY A 153 10.70 -24.87 1.06
N ALA A 154 11.47 -24.32 0.12
CA ALA A 154 10.90 -23.65 -1.06
C ALA A 154 10.12 -24.60 -1.98
N GLU A 155 10.64 -25.81 -2.22
CA GLU A 155 9.99 -26.82 -3.07
C GLU A 155 8.69 -27.33 -2.41
N GLU A 156 8.71 -27.57 -1.10
CA GLU A 156 7.51 -27.97 -0.35
C GLU A 156 6.36 -26.94 -0.47
N ILE A 157 6.68 -25.65 -0.42
CA ILE A 157 5.69 -24.57 -0.56
C ILE A 157 5.14 -24.53 -1.99
N ALA A 158 6.00 -24.72 -3.01
CA ALA A 158 5.58 -24.73 -4.41
C ALA A 158 4.68 -25.94 -4.72
N ASP A 159 5.04 -27.12 -4.22
CA ASP A 159 4.29 -28.37 -4.42
C ASP A 159 2.92 -28.32 -3.75
N ALA A 160 2.79 -27.63 -2.62
CA ALA A 160 1.51 -27.40 -1.96
C ALA A 160 0.50 -26.60 -2.83
N VAL A 161 0.99 -25.84 -3.82
CA VAL A 161 0.15 -25.13 -4.80
C VAL A 161 -0.28 -26.04 -5.94
N GLY A 162 0.53 -27.04 -6.30
CA GLY A 162 0.27 -27.99 -7.39
C GLY A 162 -0.79 -29.06 -7.07
N GLY A 163 -1.29 -29.12 -5.83
CA GLY A 163 -2.36 -30.03 -5.41
C GLY A 163 -3.79 -29.59 -5.80
N ILE A 164 -3.95 -28.68 -6.75
CA ILE A 164 -5.24 -28.32 -7.33
C ILE A 164 -5.70 -29.54 -8.15
N SER A 165 -6.80 -30.18 -7.76
CA SER A 165 -7.38 -31.28 -8.53
C SER A 165 -7.73 -30.79 -9.94
N GLU A 166 -7.65 -31.66 -10.95
CA GLU A 166 -8.10 -31.35 -12.32
C GLU A 166 -9.50 -30.70 -12.33
N ASP A 167 -10.39 -31.11 -11.43
CA ASP A 167 -11.73 -30.53 -11.22
C ASP A 167 -11.71 -29.03 -10.84
N ALA A 168 -10.71 -28.57 -10.08
CA ALA A 168 -10.61 -27.18 -9.64
C ALA A 168 -10.02 -26.28 -10.73
N ASP A 169 -9.20 -26.85 -11.63
CA ASP A 169 -8.70 -26.18 -12.82
C ASP A 169 -9.83 -26.03 -13.87
N GLU A 170 -10.67 -27.07 -14.06
CA GLU A 170 -11.89 -26.99 -14.87
C GLU A 170 -12.89 -25.95 -14.33
N LEU A 171 -13.06 -25.85 -13.00
CA LEU A 171 -13.89 -24.82 -12.39
C LEU A 171 -13.35 -23.40 -12.64
N GLY A 172 -12.02 -23.21 -12.58
CA GLY A 172 -11.37 -21.95 -12.91
C GLY A 172 -11.57 -21.54 -14.38
N LEU A 173 -11.41 -22.49 -15.30
CA LEU A 173 -11.69 -22.30 -16.73
C LEU A 173 -13.17 -21.96 -16.99
N SER A 174 -14.10 -22.66 -16.33
CA SER A 174 -15.54 -22.41 -16.49
C SER A 174 -15.96 -21.01 -16.02
N ALA A 175 -15.36 -20.51 -14.93
CA ALA A 175 -15.62 -19.18 -14.41
C ALA A 175 -15.05 -18.07 -15.31
N ALA A 176 -13.91 -18.32 -15.98
CA ALA A 176 -13.32 -17.40 -16.95
C ALA A 176 -14.19 -17.27 -18.22
N PHE A 177 -14.81 -18.36 -18.69
CA PHE A 177 -15.73 -18.33 -19.82
C PHE A 177 -17.05 -17.62 -19.52
N ASP A 178 -17.57 -17.72 -18.29
CA ASP A 178 -18.82 -17.06 -17.89
C ASP A 178 -18.65 -15.55 -17.62
N ALA A 179 -17.43 -15.11 -17.28
CA ALA A 179 -17.10 -13.69 -17.09
C ALA A 179 -16.79 -12.92 -18.38
N GLY A 180 -16.77 -13.58 -19.55
CA GLY A 180 -16.62 -12.91 -20.85
C GLY A 180 -15.28 -12.20 -21.06
N THR A 181 -14.20 -12.67 -20.41
CA THR A 181 -12.85 -12.16 -20.64
C THR A 181 -12.17 -13.01 -21.73
N ASP A 182 -12.34 -12.59 -22.98
CA ASP A 182 -11.37 -12.80 -24.08
C ASP A 182 -10.33 -11.68 -24.02
#